data_AF-A0A564Q5V4-F1
#
_entry.id   AF-A0A564Q5V4-F1
#
_cell.length_a   1.000
_cell.length_b   1.000
_cell.length_c   1.000
_cell.angle_alpha   90.00
_cell.angle_beta   90.00
_cell.angle_gamma   90.00
#
_symmetry.space_group_name_H-M   'P 1'
#
loop_
_entity.id
_entity.type
_entity.pdbx_description
1 polymer ?
#
loop_
_entity_poly.entity_id
_entity_poly.type
_entity_poly.pdbx_seq_one_letter_code
_entity_poly.pdbx_strand_id
1 'polypeptide(L)' 'MPKPKVLVLYYSRTGNTEKMAKAVAEGAKKEKVKVKVKRCDYATVEDVIEADGIAFGSPTYFTWREC' A
#
# COMPACT_ATOMS: atom_id res chain seq x y z
N MET A 1 5.01 7.08 23.32
CA MET A 1 4.96 7.70 21.99
C MET A 1 4.11 6.82 21.09
N PRO A 2 3.07 7.36 20.42
CA PRO A 2 2.31 6.59 19.45
C PRO A 2 3.25 6.11 18.34
N LYS A 3 3.19 4.83 18.01
CA LYS A 3 3.96 4.28 16.87
C LYS A 3 3.26 4.72 15.59
N PRO A 4 3.98 5.29 14.62
CA PRO A 4 3.37 5.67 13.35
C PRO A 4 2.73 4.45 12.68
N LYS A 5 1.54 4.65 12.13
CA LYS A 5 0.75 3.69 11.37
C LYS A 5 0.89 4.01 9.89
N VAL A 6 1.36 3.05 9.11
CA VAL A 6 1.47 3.18 7.65
C VAL A 6 0.46 2.25 6.98
N LEU A 7 -0.36 2.81 6.10
CA LEU A 7 -1.29 2.05 5.27
C LEU A 7 -0.71 1.90 3.86
N VAL A 8 -0.50 0.66 3.44
CA VAL A 8 -0.11 0.33 2.07
C VAL A 8 -1.35 -0.16 1.32
N LEU A 9 -1.88 0.70 0.46
CA LEU A 9 -2.99 0.39 -0.42
C LEU A 9 -2.46 -0.08 -1.76
N TYR A 10 -2.93 -1.23 -2.20
CA TYR A 10 -2.57 -1.76 -3.50
C TYR A 10 -3.77 -2.22 -4.30
N TYR A 11 -3.72 -1.98 -5.60
CA TYR A 11 -4.57 -2.68 -6.56
C TYR A 11 -3.70 -3.72 -7.28
N SER A 12 -4.27 -4.86 -7.69
CA SER A 12 -3.53 -5.89 -8.41
C SER A 12 -4.50 -6.82 -9.13
N ARG A 13 -4.31 -7.02 -10.44
CA ARG A 13 -5.08 -8.02 -11.22
C ARG A 13 -4.37 -9.37 -11.31
N THR A 14 -3.04 -9.38 -11.45
CA THR A 14 -2.23 -10.60 -11.68
C THR A 14 -1.34 -10.98 -10.50
N GLY A 15 -1.39 -10.23 -9.39
CA GLY A 15 -0.61 -10.53 -8.17
C GLY A 15 0.78 -9.89 -8.11
N ASN A 16 1.27 -9.26 -9.19
CA ASN A 16 2.61 -8.66 -9.20
C ASN A 16 2.72 -7.45 -8.25
N THR A 17 1.73 -6.55 -8.28
CA THR A 17 1.69 -5.37 -7.40
C THR A 17 1.48 -5.77 -5.94
N GLU A 18 0.82 -6.91 -5.67
CA GLU A 18 0.68 -7.45 -4.31
C GLU A 18 2.04 -7.89 -3.74
N LYS A 19 2.88 -8.55 -4.55
CA LYS A 19 4.23 -8.93 -4.14
C LYS A 19 5.07 -7.69 -3.80
N MET A 20 4.97 -6.64 -4.60
CA MET A 20 5.63 -5.36 -4.34
C MET A 20 5.11 -4.72 -3.03
N ALA A 21 3.80 -4.65 -2.84
CA ALA A 21 3.19 -4.09 -1.64
C ALA A 21 3.62 -4.85 -0.37
N LYS A 22 3.69 -6.18 -0.43
CA LYS A 22 4.22 -7.02 0.66
C LYS A 22 5.69 -6.72 0.95
N ALA A 23 6.54 -6.59 -0.08
CA ALA A 23 7.95 -6.28 0.09
C ALA A 23 8.17 -4.91 0.77
N VAL A 24 7.40 -3.89 0.36
CA VAL A 24 7.40 -2.56 0.98
C VAL A 24 6.98 -2.65 2.46
N ALA A 25 5.95 -3.45 2.75
CA ALA A 25 5.48 -3.63 4.12
C ALA A 25 6.50 -4.33 5.02
N GLU A 26 7.19 -5.34 4.50
CA GLU A 26 8.28 -6.01 5.23
C GLU A 26 9.45 -5.06 5.50
N GLY A 27 9.78 -4.17 4.55
CA GLY A 27 10.75 -3.10 4.77
C GLY A 27 10.33 -2.15 5.89
N ALA A 28 9.09 -1.63 5.83
CA ALA A 28 8.59 -0.69 6.82
C ALA A 28 8.39 -1.31 8.23
N LYS A 29 8.13 -2.62 8.33
CA LYS A 29 8.09 -3.33 9.62
C LYS A 29 9.44 -3.35 10.34
N LYS A 30 10.57 -3.36 9.62
CA LYS A 30 11.92 -3.34 10.22
C LYS A 30 12.18 -2.07 11.03
N GLU A 31 11.56 -0.96 10.63
CA GLU A 31 11.65 0.35 11.28
C GLU A 31 10.72 0.50 12.50
N LYS A 32 10.17 -0.61 13.04
CA LYS A 32 9.22 -0.64 14.18
C LYS A 32 7.93 0.16 13.95
N VAL A 33 7.56 0.39 12.68
CA VAL A 33 6.33 1.06 12.25
C VAL A 33 5.18 0.05 12.15
N LYS A 34 3.95 0.46 12.47
CA LYS A 34 2.78 -0.41 12.35
C LYS A 34 2.25 -0.35 10.92
N VAL A 35 2.52 -1.38 10.13
CA VAL A 35 2.14 -1.41 8.71
C VAL A 35 0.89 -2.25 8.50
N LYS A 36 -0.08 -1.72 7.75
CA LYS A 36 -1.28 -2.42 7.31
C LYS A 36 -1.30 -2.46 5.79
N VAL A 37 -1.40 -3.66 5.19
CA VAL A 37 -1.49 -3.82 3.74
C VAL A 37 -2.92 -4.18 3.40
N LYS A 38 -3.58 -3.39 2.54
CA LYS A 38 -4.94 -3.63 2.11
C LYS A 38 -5.08 -3.49 0.60
N ARG A 39 -5.93 -4.32 0.02
CA ARG A 39 -6.34 -4.15 -1.38
C ARG A 39 -7.33 -2.99 -1.47
N CYS A 40 -7.24 -2.16 -2.51
CA CYS A 40 -8.11 -0.99 -2.67
C CYS A 40 -9.61 -1.35 -2.62
N ASP A 41 -10.00 -2.52 -3.13
CA ASP A 41 -11.40 -2.99 -3.10
C ASP A 41 -11.96 -3.20 -1.68
N TYR A 42 -11.08 -3.37 -0.67
CA TYR A 42 -11.44 -3.62 0.73
C TYR A 42 -10.94 -2.52 1.67
N ALA A 43 -10.44 -1.42 1.09
CA ALA A 43 -10.01 -0.26 1.84
C ALA A 43 -11.24 0.53 2.30
N THR A 44 -11.24 0.90 3.57
CA THR A 44 -12.30 1.71 4.17
C THR A 44 -11.76 3.10 4.50
N VAL A 45 -12.64 4.10 4.63
CA VAL A 45 -12.23 5.47 4.95
C VAL A 45 -11.57 5.53 6.33
N GLU A 46 -12.00 4.67 7.25
CA GLU A 46 -11.44 4.52 8.57
C GLU A 46 -9.97 4.10 8.54
N ASP A 47 -9.57 3.24 7.60
CA ASP A 47 -8.15 2.84 7.46
C ASP A 47 -7.27 4.03 7.08
N VAL A 48 -7.80 4.96 6.28
CA VAL A 48 -7.12 6.17 5.82
C VAL A 48 -6.99 7.16 6.96
N ILE A 49 -8.07 7.35 7.74
CA ILE A 49 -8.09 8.25 8.91
C ILE A 49 -7.14 7.75 10.00
N GLU A 50 -7.05 6.44 10.22
CA GLU A 50 -6.17 5.85 11.22
C GLU A 50 -4.68 5.88 10.83
N ALA A 51 -4.34 6.14 9.58
CA ALA A 51 -2.97 6.08 9.08
C ALA A 51 -2.26 7.43 9.19
N ASP A 52 -1.04 7.42 9.72
CA ASP A 52 -0.15 8.57 9.74
C ASP A 52 0.58 8.77 8.39
N GLY A 53 0.66 7.72 7.59
CA GLY A 53 1.24 7.75 6.26
C GLY A 53 0.61 6.71 5.34
N ILE A 54 0.45 7.06 4.06
CA ILE A 54 -0.23 6.20 3.08
C ILE A 54 0.68 6.00 1.86
N ALA A 55 0.88 4.76 1.48
CA ALA A 55 1.55 4.37 0.25
C ALA A 55 0.54 3.71 -0.69
N PHE A 56 0.50 4.16 -1.94
CA PHE A 56 -0.39 3.61 -2.96
C PHE A 56 0.42 2.89 -4.04
N GLY A 57 0.01 1.66 -4.38
CA GLY A 57 0.58 0.87 -5.46
C GLY A 57 -0.49 0.46 -6.46
N SER A 58 -0.42 0.95 -7.69
CA SER A 58 -1.25 0.45 -8.79
C SER A 58 -0.39 -0.36 -9.75
N PRO A 59 -0.90 -1.45 -10.36
CA PRO A 59 -0.34 -1.95 -11.61
C PRO A 59 -0.38 -0.82 -12.63
N THR A 60 0.69 -0.71 -13.40
CA THR A 60 0.74 0.19 -14.55
C THR A 60 -0.15 -0.38 -15.64
N TYR A 61 -1.35 0.18 -15.78
CA TYR A 61 -2.25 -0.07 -16.90
C TYR A 61 -2.24 1.16 -17.81
N PHE A 62 -2.04 0.95 -19.12
CA PHE A 62 -2.06 1.97 -20.19
C PHE A 62 -0.93 3.03 -20.20
N THR A 63 0.34 2.65 -20.18
CA THR A 63 1.44 3.56 -20.59
C THR A 63 1.70 3.55 -22.11
N TRP A 64 0.70 3.19 -22.92
CA TRP A 64 0.76 3.22 -24.39
C TRP A 64 -0.09 4.36 -24.96
N ARG A 65 0.20 5.59 -24.52
CA ARG A 65 -0.01 6.81 -25.30
C ARG A 65 1.02 7.84 -24.87
N GLU A 66 2.17 7.80 -25.50
CA GLU A 66 2.81 8.98 -26.08
C GLU A 66 3.77 8.50 -27.18
N CYS A 67 3.53 9.03 -28.37
CA CYS A 67 4.36 8.93 -29.57
C CYS A 67 5.55 9.87 -29.45
#